data_AF-A0A7C6X7S6-F1
#
_entry.id   AF-A0A7C6X7S6-F1
#
_cell.length_a   1.000
_cell.length_b   1.000
_cell.length_c   1.000
_cell.angle_alpha   90.00
_cell.angle_beta   90.00
_cell.angle_gamma   90.00
#
_symmetry.space_group_name_H-M   'P 1'
#
loop_
_entity.id
_entity.type
_entity.pdbx_description
1 polymer ?
#
loop_
_entity_poly.entity_id
_entity_poly.type
_entity_poly.pdbx_seq_one_letter_code
_entity_poly.pdbx_strand_id
1 'polypeptide(L)'
;MPDIRKPSLTSVLGEMFDTHVAGAEFAIEVLGGGTVGDVRRISGRAFIEGGVRPFSLVLKTQLKWDRHGDPDCWRREYAIYKDGLDRRLFPSIKMPRCYLLDEAEESTHIWMEYVEGATGSTELHASELALAAEKLGELQAEFHLNGQRDLPYLRRYPAVRSSFGTAEWAKTPWMR
;
A
#
# COMPACT_ATOMS: atom_id res chain seq x y z
N MET A 1 20.08 6.41 8.09
CA MET A 1 18.80 6.67 7.39
C MET A 1 19.05 6.46 5.91
N PRO A 2 18.26 5.62 5.21
CA PRO A 2 18.47 5.46 3.78
C PRO A 2 18.11 6.77 3.07
N ASP A 3 19.08 7.28 2.32
CA ASP A 3 18.97 8.41 1.43
C ASP A 3 18.14 8.01 0.20
N ILE A 4 17.41 8.95 -0.41
CA ILE A 4 16.65 8.68 -1.63
C ILE A 4 17.63 8.47 -2.77
N ARG A 5 17.73 7.23 -3.25
CA ARG A 5 18.59 6.90 -4.39
C ARG A 5 18.05 7.58 -5.65
N LYS A 6 18.88 8.42 -6.29
CA LYS A 6 18.54 9.10 -7.55
C LYS A 6 17.98 8.14 -8.62
N PRO A 7 18.55 6.94 -8.86
CA PRO A 7 17.99 6.01 -9.84
C PRO A 7 16.59 5.50 -9.51
N SER A 8 16.28 5.29 -8.22
CA SER A 8 14.94 4.87 -7.79
C SER A 8 13.93 5.99 -8.03
N LEU A 9 14.30 7.24 -7.71
CA LEU A 9 13.41 8.39 -7.94
C LEU A 9 13.16 8.63 -9.42
N THR A 10 14.18 8.60 -10.28
CA THR A 10 13.97 8.77 -11.74
C THR A 10 13.15 7.63 -12.34
N SER A 11 13.35 6.39 -11.89
CA SER A 11 12.53 5.24 -12.31
C SER A 11 11.06 5.41 -11.93
N VAL A 12 10.78 5.85 -10.70
CA VAL A 12 9.41 6.07 -10.21
C VAL A 12 8.72 7.19 -10.96
N LEU A 13 9.43 8.31 -11.18
CA LEU A 13 8.89 9.42 -11.94
C LEU A 13 8.66 9.05 -13.41
N GLY A 14 9.50 8.18 -13.97
CA GLY A 14 9.31 7.66 -15.32
C GLY A 14 8.02 6.84 -15.45
N GLU A 15 7.74 5.96 -14.49
CA GLU A 15 6.48 5.22 -14.41
C GLU A 15 5.28 6.16 -14.15
N MET A 16 5.43 7.16 -13.27
CA MET A 16 4.36 8.11 -12.96
C MET A 16 3.95 8.96 -14.16
N PHE A 17 4.91 9.42 -14.95
CA PHE A 17 4.67 10.32 -16.07
C PHE A 17 4.62 9.63 -17.44
N ASP A 18 4.87 8.32 -17.48
CA ASP A 18 4.96 7.52 -18.71
C ASP A 18 5.93 8.14 -19.73
N THR A 19 7.10 8.59 -19.25
CA THR A 19 8.11 9.28 -20.07
C THR A 19 9.49 9.18 -19.45
N HIS A 20 10.54 9.45 -20.22
CA HIS A 20 11.89 9.59 -19.68
C HIS A 20 12.02 10.82 -18.77
N VAL A 21 12.73 10.65 -17.64
CA VAL A 21 13.01 11.69 -16.64
C VAL A 21 14.52 11.89 -16.52
N ALA A 22 15.00 13.05 -16.92
CA ALA A 22 16.43 13.41 -16.88
C ALA A 22 16.92 13.70 -15.46
N GLY A 23 16.02 14.11 -14.56
CA GLY A 23 16.33 14.39 -13.16
C GLY A 23 15.15 14.99 -12.41
N ALA A 24 15.35 15.30 -11.14
CA ALA A 24 14.35 15.95 -10.31
C ALA A 24 14.99 16.79 -9.20
N GLU A 25 14.35 17.91 -8.88
CA GLU A 25 14.52 18.65 -7.64
C GLU A 25 13.37 18.28 -6.70
N PHE A 26 13.66 18.01 -5.43
CA PHE A 26 12.64 17.55 -4.51
C PHE A 26 12.91 17.96 -3.06
N ALA A 27 11.82 18.00 -2.30
CA ALA A 27 11.82 18.08 -0.85
C ALA A 27 11.18 16.81 -0.26
N ILE A 28 11.54 16.53 0.98
CA ILE A 28 11.03 15.40 1.75
C ILE A 28 10.25 15.96 2.94
N GLU A 29 9.05 15.46 3.14
CA GLU A 29 8.23 15.70 4.33
C GLU A 29 7.95 14.35 4.99
N VAL A 30 8.12 14.26 6.31
CA VAL A 30 7.76 13.05 7.08
C VAL A 30 6.27 13.12 7.38
N LEU A 31 5.49 12.17 6.85
CA LEU A 31 4.03 12.12 7.06
C LEU A 31 3.65 11.31 8.30
N GLY A 32 4.48 10.34 8.69
CA GLY A 32 4.23 9.49 9.83
C GLY A 32 5.18 8.31 9.86
N GLY A 33 5.22 7.61 11.00
CA GLY A 33 6.11 6.48 11.18
C GLY A 33 5.98 5.87 12.56
N GLY A 34 6.67 4.76 12.77
CA GLY A 34 6.78 4.06 14.04
C GLY A 34 8.13 3.37 14.13
N THR A 35 8.28 2.45 15.09
CA THR A 35 9.56 1.77 15.35
C THR A 35 10.09 0.97 14.16
N VAL A 36 9.20 0.48 13.29
CA VAL A 36 9.53 -0.49 12.22
C VAL A 36 9.14 -0.01 10.82
N GLY A 37 8.71 1.24 10.69
CA GLY A 37 8.32 1.78 9.40
C GLY A 37 8.25 3.29 9.40
N ASP A 38 8.43 3.86 8.21
CA ASP A 38 8.50 5.30 8.01
C ASP A 38 7.79 5.66 6.69
N VAL A 39 7.03 6.75 6.70
CA VAL A 39 6.22 7.22 5.59
C VAL A 39 6.64 8.65 5.28
N ARG A 40 7.22 8.84 4.09
CA ARG A 40 7.69 10.15 3.62
C ARG A 40 6.93 10.55 2.38
N ARG A 41 6.52 11.81 2.32
CA ARG A 41 6.12 12.47 1.08
C ARG A 41 7.37 13.02 0.41
N ILE A 42 7.48 12.78 -0.88
CA ILE A 42 8.52 13.35 -1.74
C ILE A 42 7.78 14.17 -2.79
N SER A 43 8.06 15.47 -2.83
CA SER A 43 7.40 16.39 -3.75
C SER A 43 8.40 17.34 -4.38
N GLY A 44 8.12 17.79 -5.59
CA GLY A 44 9.08 18.62 -6.32
C GLY A 44 8.78 18.76 -7.79
N ARG A 45 9.85 18.93 -8.57
CA ARG A 45 9.80 19.20 -10.02
C ARG A 45 10.68 18.19 -10.74
N ALA A 46 10.10 17.48 -11.70
CA ALA A 46 10.80 16.55 -12.58
C ALA A 46 11.12 17.22 -13.91
N PHE A 47 12.31 16.95 -14.45
CA PHE A 47 12.76 17.40 -15.76
C PHE A 47 12.53 16.29 -16.79
N ILE A 48 11.61 16.51 -17.73
CA ILE A 48 11.23 15.54 -18.78
C ILE A 48 11.41 16.17 -20.18
N GLU A 49 11.32 15.36 -21.24
CA GLU A 49 11.51 15.81 -22.64
C GLU A 49 10.54 16.92 -23.07
N GLY A 50 9.42 17.11 -22.37
CA GLY A 50 8.44 18.18 -22.60
C GLY A 50 8.51 19.36 -21.64
N GLY A 51 9.56 19.47 -20.82
CA GLY A 51 9.74 20.55 -19.85
C GLY A 51 9.69 20.08 -18.39
N VAL A 52 9.15 20.92 -17.51
CA VAL A 52 9.16 20.68 -16.06
C VAL A 52 7.77 20.29 -15.57
N ARG A 53 7.63 19.15 -14.89
CA ARG A 53 6.36 18.72 -14.28
C ARG A 53 6.44 18.64 -12.76
N PRO A 54 5.46 19.20 -12.03
CA PRO A 54 5.37 19.00 -10.59
C PRO A 54 5.00 17.55 -10.28
N PHE A 55 5.49 17.02 -9.16
CA PHE A 55 5.11 15.70 -8.67
C PHE A 55 4.94 15.68 -7.15
N SER A 56 4.18 14.69 -6.68
CA SER A 56 4.06 14.32 -5.28
C SER A 56 3.85 12.81 -5.19
N LEU A 57 4.66 12.12 -4.39
CA LEU A 57 4.61 10.68 -4.18
C LEU A 57 4.91 10.33 -2.72
N VAL A 58 4.60 9.09 -2.34
CA VAL A 58 4.90 8.54 -1.02
C VAL A 58 5.95 7.45 -1.13
N LEU A 59 6.94 7.50 -0.26
CA LEU A 59 7.88 6.42 0.01
C LEU A 59 7.54 5.83 1.39
N LYS A 60 7.07 4.57 1.40
CA LYS A 60 6.97 3.79 2.62
C LYS A 60 8.19 2.88 2.75
N THR A 61 8.85 2.96 3.89
CA THR A 61 9.93 2.03 4.28
C THR A 61 9.40 1.11 5.37
N GLN A 62 9.62 -0.18 5.24
CA GLN A 62 9.24 -1.21 6.22
C GLN A 62 10.48 -2.00 6.59
N LEU A 63 10.94 -1.85 7.83
CA LEU A 63 12.07 -2.62 8.34
C LEU A 63 11.63 -4.05 8.62
N LYS A 64 12.54 -4.99 8.37
CA LYS A 64 12.34 -6.37 8.75
C LYS A 64 12.16 -6.46 10.26
N TRP A 65 11.07 -7.11 10.67
CA TRP A 65 10.71 -7.27 12.07
C TRP A 65 10.02 -8.61 12.26
N ASP A 66 10.50 -9.40 13.21
CA ASP A 66 9.86 -10.64 13.60
C ASP A 66 8.81 -10.39 14.70
N ARG A 67 7.54 -10.63 14.36
CA ARG A 67 6.45 -10.62 15.34
C ARG A 67 6.13 -12.06 15.71
N HIS A 68 6.10 -12.35 17.01
CA HIS A 68 5.72 -13.67 17.51
C HIS A 68 4.38 -14.15 16.91
N GLY A 69 4.40 -15.31 16.25
CA GLY A 69 3.24 -15.91 15.58
C GLY A 69 2.91 -15.34 14.19
N ASP A 70 3.63 -14.31 13.72
CA ASP A 70 3.40 -13.64 12.43
C ASP A 70 4.71 -13.03 11.86
N PRO A 71 5.75 -13.85 11.60
CA PRO A 71 7.11 -13.39 11.28
C PRO A 71 7.22 -12.56 9.99
N ASP A 72 6.30 -12.76 9.06
CA ASP A 72 6.29 -12.07 7.77
C ASP A 72 5.37 -10.82 7.77
N CYS A 73 4.86 -10.39 8.93
CA CYS A 73 3.85 -9.32 9.00
C CYS A 73 4.33 -8.00 8.41
N TRP A 74 5.63 -7.71 8.57
CA TRP A 74 6.28 -6.49 8.13
C TRP A 74 6.29 -6.31 6.61
N ARG A 75 6.21 -7.41 5.84
CA ARG A 75 6.24 -7.42 4.35
C ARG A 75 4.87 -7.65 3.71
N ARG A 76 3.78 -7.67 4.48
CA ARG A 76 2.44 -8.00 3.96
C ARG A 76 1.94 -6.96 2.95
N GLU A 77 2.11 -5.67 3.25
CA GLU A 77 1.72 -4.59 2.34
C GLU A 77 2.52 -4.65 1.03
N TYR A 78 3.84 -4.87 1.13
CA TYR A 78 4.70 -5.09 -0.03
C TYR A 78 4.20 -6.25 -0.90
N ALA A 79 3.81 -7.37 -0.29
CA ALA A 79 3.28 -8.53 -1.01
C ALA A 79 1.94 -8.24 -1.70
N ILE A 80 1.08 -7.41 -1.10
CA ILE A 80 -0.20 -6.98 -1.70
C ILE A 80 0.05 -6.16 -2.98
N TYR A 81 0.96 -5.19 -2.93
CA TYR A 81 1.32 -4.39 -4.11
C TYR A 81 2.05 -5.22 -5.16
N LYS A 82 2.89 -6.18 -4.75
CA LYS A 82 3.58 -7.09 -5.67
C LYS A 82 2.60 -7.96 -6.47
N ASP A 83 1.47 -8.30 -5.88
CA ASP A 83 0.38 -9.02 -6.55
C ASP A 83 -0.50 -8.10 -7.43
N GLY A 84 -0.22 -6.80 -7.48
CA GLY A 84 -0.93 -5.83 -8.32
C GLY A 84 -2.37 -5.60 -7.89
N LEU A 85 -2.67 -5.69 -6.59
CA LEU A 85 -4.03 -5.42 -6.09
C LEU A 85 -4.47 -3.98 -6.38
N ASP A 86 -3.55 -3.02 -6.35
CA ASP A 86 -3.79 -1.61 -6.68
C ASP A 86 -4.31 -1.38 -8.10
N ARG A 87 -4.05 -2.31 -9.02
CA ARG A 87 -4.49 -2.25 -10.42
C ARG A 87 -5.77 -3.03 -10.70
N ARG A 88 -6.16 -3.91 -9.76
CA ARG A 88 -7.33 -4.80 -9.89
C ARG A 88 -8.46 -4.44 -8.94
N LEU A 89 -8.23 -3.53 -8.00
CA LEU A 89 -9.25 -3.15 -7.03
C LEU A 89 -10.43 -2.49 -7.73
N PHE A 90 -11.58 -2.61 -7.08
CA PHE A 90 -12.83 -2.15 -7.61
C PHE A 90 -12.94 -0.62 -7.65
N PRO A 91 -13.74 -0.05 -8.58
CA PRO A 91 -13.86 1.40 -8.74
C PRO A 91 -14.41 2.12 -7.49
N SER A 92 -15.09 1.40 -6.61
CA SER A 92 -15.72 1.91 -5.39
C SER A 92 -14.73 2.44 -4.34
N ILE A 93 -13.47 1.98 -4.37
CA ILE A 93 -12.40 2.46 -3.48
C ILE A 93 -11.11 2.66 -4.27
N LYS A 94 -10.50 3.84 -4.11
CA LYS A 94 -9.18 4.12 -4.68
C LYS A 94 -8.09 3.57 -3.77
N MET A 95 -7.29 2.65 -4.31
CA MET A 95 -6.00 2.28 -3.74
C MET A 95 -4.90 3.14 -4.39
N PRO A 96 -3.91 3.66 -3.64
CA PRO A 96 -2.80 4.40 -4.24
C PRO A 96 -2.08 3.53 -5.27
N ARG A 97 -1.82 4.05 -6.47
CA ARG A 97 -1.06 3.29 -7.48
C ARG A 97 0.38 3.07 -7.00
N CYS A 98 0.89 1.84 -7.11
CA CYS A 98 2.31 1.57 -6.87
C CYS A 98 3.12 1.74 -8.15
N TYR A 99 4.19 2.53 -8.04
CA TYR A 99 5.10 2.84 -9.14
C TYR A 99 6.38 1.99 -9.10
N LEU A 100 6.86 1.67 -7.89
CA LEU A 100 8.06 0.84 -7.72
C LEU A 100 8.03 0.11 -6.38
N LEU A 101 8.44 -1.15 -6.44
CA LEU A 101 8.77 -1.96 -5.27
C LEU A 101 10.27 -2.25 -5.28
N ASP A 102 10.91 -2.01 -4.15
CA ASP A 102 12.35 -2.19 -3.98
C ASP A 102 12.61 -2.91 -2.66
N GLU A 103 13.53 -3.87 -2.68
CA GLU A 103 13.85 -4.73 -1.53
C GLU A 103 15.34 -4.58 -1.22
N ALA A 104 15.63 -4.30 0.05
CA ALA A 104 16.97 -4.31 0.61
C ALA A 104 17.07 -5.47 1.60
N GLU A 105 18.28 -5.75 2.09
CA GLU A 105 18.55 -6.89 2.98
C GLU A 105 17.63 -6.92 4.22
N GLU A 106 17.43 -5.76 4.84
CA GLU A 106 16.68 -5.61 6.10
C GLU A 106 15.45 -4.69 5.96
N SER A 107 15.03 -4.35 4.74
CA SER A 107 13.85 -3.51 4.53
C SER A 107 13.19 -3.70 3.18
N THR A 108 11.92 -3.34 3.10
CA THR A 108 11.22 -3.13 1.83
C THR A 108 10.82 -1.67 1.67
N HIS A 109 10.76 -1.24 0.41
CA HIS A 109 10.40 0.12 0.03
C HIS A 109 9.25 0.06 -0.97
N ILE A 110 8.21 0.86 -0.72
CA ILE A 110 7.03 0.95 -1.58
C ILE A 110 6.89 2.41 -2.01
N TRP A 111 7.08 2.64 -3.31
CA TRP A 111 6.88 3.93 -3.96
C TRP A 111 5.49 3.97 -4.55
N MET A 112 4.67 4.91 -4.10
CA MET A 112 3.26 4.96 -4.48
C MET A 112 2.75 6.39 -4.67
N GLU A 113 1.59 6.48 -5.29
CA GLU A 113 0.82 7.71 -5.43
C GLU A 113 0.60 8.40 -4.08
N TYR A 114 0.84 9.71 -4.05
CA TYR A 114 0.31 10.54 -2.97
C TYR A 114 -1.17 10.81 -3.25
N VAL A 115 -2.05 10.25 -2.42
CA VAL A 115 -3.49 10.48 -2.53
C VAL A 115 -3.86 11.70 -1.69
N GLU A 116 -4.32 12.75 -2.37
CA GLU A 116 -4.90 13.91 -1.71
C GLU A 116 -6.26 13.55 -1.11
N GLY A 117 -6.46 13.94 0.14
CA GLY A 117 -7.70 13.69 0.86
C GLY A 117 -7.63 14.20 2.29
N ALA A 118 -8.81 14.32 2.91
CA ALA A 118 -8.90 14.55 4.34
C ALA A 118 -8.88 13.19 5.06
N THR A 119 -8.06 13.08 6.10
CA THR A 119 -8.27 12.04 7.10
C THR A 119 -9.61 12.32 7.77
N GLY A 120 -10.44 11.29 7.96
CA GLY A 120 -11.73 11.45 8.63
C GLY A 120 -11.57 12.19 9.96
N SER A 121 -12.37 13.24 10.17
CA SER A 121 -12.42 13.93 11.45
C SER A 121 -12.87 12.96 12.55
N THR A 122 -12.54 13.25 13.80
CA THR A 122 -13.13 12.55 14.94
C THR A 122 -14.63 12.80 15.08
N GLU A 123 -15.18 13.74 14.31
CA GLU A 123 -16.56 14.21 14.34
C GLU A 123 -17.17 14.08 12.94
N LEU A 124 -17.39 12.84 12.49
CA LEU A 124 -18.13 12.59 11.26
C LEU A 124 -19.62 12.87 11.51
N HIS A 125 -20.25 13.63 10.60
CA HIS A 125 -21.69 13.80 10.61
C HIS A 125 -22.40 12.49 10.21
N ALA A 126 -23.66 12.34 10.60
CA ALA A 126 -24.45 11.13 10.31
C ALA A 126 -24.49 10.78 8.81
N SER A 127 -24.52 11.77 7.93
CA SER A 127 -24.47 11.57 6.47
C SER A 127 -23.12 11.04 5.98
N GLU A 128 -22.01 11.48 6.57
CA GLU A 128 -20.67 11.00 6.21
C GLU A 128 -20.45 9.56 6.69
N LEU A 129 -20.97 9.24 7.89
CA LEU A 129 -20.97 7.87 8.40
C LEU A 129 -21.81 6.94 7.52
N ALA A 130 -23.00 7.38 7.10
CA ALA A 130 -23.87 6.61 6.21
C ALA A 130 -23.17 6.34 4.87
N LEU A 131 -22.54 7.35 4.28
CA LEU A 131 -21.77 7.20 3.05
C LEU A 131 -20.59 6.24 3.22
N ALA A 132 -19.83 6.36 4.32
CA ALA A 132 -18.72 5.44 4.60
C ALA A 132 -19.20 3.98 4.74
N ALA A 133 -20.31 3.76 5.46
CA ALA A 133 -20.90 2.44 5.61
C ALA A 133 -21.39 1.86 4.28
N GLU A 134 -22.02 2.68 3.44
CA GLU A 134 -22.44 2.29 2.08
C GLU A 134 -21.24 1.86 1.22
N LYS A 135 -20.17 2.67 1.16
CA LYS A 135 -18.98 2.37 0.35
C LYS A 135 -18.21 1.15 0.83
N LEU A 136 -18.16 0.92 2.15
CA LEU A 136 -17.61 -0.32 2.70
C LEU A 136 -18.48 -1.54 2.36
N GLY A 137 -19.80 -1.38 2.38
CA GLY A 137 -20.75 -2.42 1.97
C GLY A 137 -20.63 -2.78 0.48
N GLU A 138 -20.53 -1.78 -0.39
CA GLU A 138 -20.26 -1.94 -1.82
C GLU A 138 -18.97 -2.73 -2.06
N LEU A 139 -17.86 -2.31 -1.42
CA LEU A 139 -16.58 -3.01 -1.51
C LEU A 139 -16.70 -4.49 -1.10
N GLN A 140 -17.36 -4.74 0.03
CA GLN A 140 -17.51 -6.10 0.55
C GLN A 140 -18.36 -6.97 -0.38
N ALA A 141 -19.46 -6.43 -0.90
CA ALA A 141 -20.31 -7.13 -1.86
C ALA A 141 -19.56 -7.44 -3.15
N GLU A 142 -18.81 -6.47 -3.67
CA GLU A 142 -18.04 -6.62 -4.91
C GLU A 142 -16.92 -7.65 -4.76
N PHE A 143 -16.20 -7.63 -3.63
CA PHE A 143 -15.23 -8.67 -3.30
C PHE A 143 -15.87 -10.04 -3.14
N HIS A 144 -17.06 -10.12 -2.56
CA HIS A 144 -17.77 -11.40 -2.42
C HIS A 144 -18.12 -12.02 -3.77
N LEU A 145 -18.58 -11.19 -4.72
CA LEU A 145 -19.03 -11.61 -6.05
C LEU A 145 -17.87 -11.89 -7.01
N ASN A 146 -16.86 -11.02 -7.02
CA ASN A 146 -15.82 -10.98 -8.06
C ASN A 146 -14.39 -11.17 -7.52
N GLY A 147 -14.20 -11.11 -6.20
CA GLY A 147 -12.88 -11.11 -5.59
C GLY A 147 -12.18 -12.47 -5.66
N GLN A 148 -10.86 -12.45 -5.89
CA GLN A 148 -10.02 -13.63 -5.75
C GLN A 148 -9.95 -14.01 -4.27
N ARG A 149 -10.48 -15.19 -3.91
CA ARG A 149 -10.53 -15.66 -2.52
C ARG A 149 -9.23 -16.34 -2.09
N ASP A 150 -8.47 -16.88 -3.05
CA ASP A 150 -7.18 -17.53 -2.81
C ASP A 150 -6.03 -16.54 -3.01
N LEU A 151 -5.78 -15.74 -1.97
CA LEU A 151 -4.75 -14.71 -1.95
C LEU A 151 -3.56 -15.23 -1.14
N PRO A 152 -2.43 -15.61 -1.77
CA PRO A 152 -1.28 -16.18 -1.07
C PRO A 152 -0.71 -15.26 0.01
N TYR A 153 -0.81 -13.94 -0.20
CA TYR A 153 -0.37 -12.89 0.73
C TYR A 153 -1.37 -12.60 1.87
N LEU A 154 -2.55 -13.23 1.88
CA LEU A 154 -3.43 -13.25 3.06
C LEU A 154 -3.37 -14.62 3.74
N ARG A 155 -3.38 -15.70 2.96
CA ARG A 155 -3.53 -17.08 3.47
C ARG A 155 -2.27 -17.72 4.01
N ARG A 156 -1.08 -17.16 3.75
CA ARG A 156 0.18 -17.68 4.34
C ARG A 156 0.42 -17.19 5.78
N TYR A 157 -0.39 -16.26 6.27
CA TYR A 157 -0.23 -15.66 7.58
C TYR A 157 -1.09 -16.35 8.65
N PRO A 158 -0.50 -16.91 9.72
CA PRO A 158 -1.25 -17.65 10.75
C PRO A 158 -2.40 -16.86 11.37
N ALA A 159 -2.20 -15.56 11.65
CA ALA A 159 -3.21 -14.67 12.21
C ALA A 159 -4.41 -14.43 11.28
N VAL A 160 -4.23 -14.61 9.97
CA VAL A 160 -5.29 -14.45 8.98
C VAL A 160 -6.01 -15.78 8.74
N ARG A 161 -5.30 -16.91 8.80
CA ARG A 161 -5.89 -18.26 8.70
C ARG A 161 -6.94 -18.55 9.77
N SER A 162 -6.75 -18.07 11.00
CA SER A 162 -7.72 -18.25 12.08
C SER A 162 -9.01 -17.48 11.82
N SER A 163 -8.91 -16.24 11.34
CA SER A 163 -10.05 -15.35 11.08
C SER A 163 -10.95 -15.80 9.93
N PHE A 164 -10.41 -16.57 8.97
CA PHE A 164 -11.18 -17.12 7.85
C PHE A 164 -11.54 -18.60 8.01
N GLY A 165 -11.24 -19.21 9.16
CA GLY A 165 -11.58 -20.62 9.43
C GLY A 165 -10.92 -21.63 8.49
N THR A 166 -9.86 -21.24 7.77
CA THR A 166 -9.20 -22.10 6.76
C THR A 166 -8.08 -22.95 7.34
N ALA A 167 -7.89 -22.95 8.65
CA ALA A 167 -6.90 -23.80 9.30
C ALA A 167 -7.42 -25.25 9.38
N GLU A 168 -6.58 -26.23 9.10
CA GLU A 168 -6.97 -27.66 9.12
C GLU A 168 -7.52 -28.12 10.48
N TRP A 169 -7.19 -27.45 11.58
CA TRP A 169 -7.78 -27.73 12.91
C TRP A 169 -9.27 -27.36 13.01
N ALA A 170 -9.80 -26.52 12.11
CA ALA A 170 -11.24 -26.25 12.04
C ALA A 170 -12.04 -27.43 11.44
N LYS A 171 -11.37 -28.45 10.92
CA LYS A 171 -11.97 -29.71 10.44
C LYS A 171 -11.98 -30.82 11.50
N THR A 172 -11.75 -30.51 12.78
CA THR A 172 -11.72 -31.55 13.82
C THR A 172 -13.15 -31.86 14.31
N PRO A 173 -13.56 -33.15 14.45
CA PRO A 173 -14.99 -33.55 14.46
C PRO A 173 -15.77 -33.30 15.75
N TRP A 174 -15.26 -32.53 16.71
CA TRP A 174 -15.77 -32.53 18.09
C TRP A 174 -16.94 -31.56 18.36
N MET A 175 -17.65 -31.12 17.32
CA MET A 175 -18.93 -30.40 17.46
C MET A 175 -19.99 -31.08 16.59
N ARG A 176 -20.41 -32.27 17.03
CA ARG A 176 -21.79 -32.77 16.83
C ARG A 176 -22.47 -32.85 18.18
#